data_AF-A0A3R7UP49-F1
#
_entry.id   AF-A0A3R7UP49-F1
#
_cell.length_a   1.000
_cell.length_b   1.000
_cell.length_c   1.000
_cell.angle_alpha   90.00
_cell.angle_beta   90.00
_cell.angle_gamma   90.00
#
_symmetry.space_group_name_H-M   'P 1'
#
loop_
_entity.id
_entity.type
_entity.pdbx_description
1 polymer ?
#
loop_
_entity_poly.entity_id
_entity_poly.type
_entity_poly.pdbx_seq_one_letter_code
_entity_poly.pdbx_strand_id
1 'polypeptide(L)'
;MQKNGLQERTREIKVGMWIFGIFGFFFVSFFFSPMALPTDFVPDLDARANALDYMTEDGLYSSGNDGKEEKFAWSELDLFTGFIYAFGDFNCHNKAERSWEINGNQMPVCTRDIGMFLGIAIGGFVFSRRGYNRWTIKDTCLSIFPDHWLSKIYRKNFRTYAWLLIGTLFCLPLIIDGFTQLLTSYESNNLMRPITGVAFGIGFGILIAATYSARPKFFKSAGEVQLPSGLRFELVNEEE
;
A
#
# COMPACT_ATOMS: atom_id res chain seq x y z
N MET A 1 -6.85 11.45 -28.90
CA MET A 1 -7.31 10.32 -28.05
C MET A 1 -6.12 9.73 -27.32
N GLN A 2 -6.33 9.31 -26.08
CA GLN A 2 -5.37 8.56 -25.26
C GLN A 2 -5.27 7.10 -25.72
N LYS A 3 -4.26 6.38 -25.22
CA LYS A 3 -3.98 4.98 -25.61
C LYS A 3 -5.04 3.94 -25.19
N ASN A 4 -6.04 4.34 -24.42
CA ASN A 4 -7.20 3.54 -24.04
C ASN A 4 -8.46 3.88 -24.86
N GLY A 5 -8.39 4.85 -25.78
CA GLY A 5 -9.52 5.31 -26.59
C GLY A 5 -10.27 6.52 -26.01
N LEU A 6 -10.01 6.92 -24.75
CA LEU A 6 -10.65 8.09 -24.14
C LEU A 6 -10.01 9.40 -24.61
N GLN A 7 -10.69 10.53 -24.43
CA GLN A 7 -10.15 11.86 -24.76
C GLN A 7 -9.08 12.31 -23.76
N GLU A 8 -9.31 12.04 -22.48
CA GLU A 8 -8.45 12.43 -21.36
C GLU A 8 -8.23 11.29 -20.36
N ARG A 9 -7.34 11.52 -19.39
CA ARG A 9 -7.03 10.60 -18.29
C ARG A 9 -6.96 11.28 -16.92
N THR A 10 -7.72 12.37 -16.77
CA THR A 10 -7.67 13.26 -15.61
C THR A 10 -8.03 12.52 -14.31
N ARG A 11 -8.94 11.55 -14.40
CA ARG A 11 -9.32 10.71 -13.26
C ARG A 11 -8.17 9.84 -12.77
N GLU A 12 -7.47 9.15 -13.67
CA GLU A 12 -6.36 8.26 -13.34
C GLU A 12 -5.20 9.02 -12.71
N ILE A 13 -4.90 10.22 -13.23
CA ILE A 13 -3.94 11.15 -12.63
C ILE A 13 -4.37 11.52 -11.22
N LYS A 14 -5.64 11.95 -11.04
CA LYS A 14 -6.17 12.38 -9.74
C LYS A 14 -6.15 11.24 -8.71
N VAL A 15 -6.61 10.05 -9.09
CA VAL A 15 -6.61 8.86 -8.22
C VAL A 15 -5.19 8.51 -7.79
N GLY A 16 -4.25 8.43 -8.73
CA GLY A 16 -2.85 8.13 -8.39
C GLY A 16 -2.22 9.20 -7.49
N MET A 17 -2.54 10.48 -7.71
CA MET A 17 -2.07 11.57 -6.86
C MET A 17 -2.70 11.58 -5.47
N TRP A 18 -3.96 11.18 -5.33
CA TRP A 18 -4.61 11.00 -4.02
C TRP A 18 -3.93 9.90 -3.22
N ILE A 19 -3.65 8.75 -3.85
CA ILE A 19 -2.92 7.66 -3.21
C ILE A 19 -1.51 8.11 -2.81
N PHE A 20 -0.78 8.77 -3.71
CA PHE A 20 0.54 9.33 -3.39
C PHE A 20 0.47 10.30 -2.20
N GLY A 21 -0.50 11.23 -2.20
CA GLY A 21 -0.64 12.23 -1.15
C GLY A 21 -1.02 11.63 0.21
N ILE A 22 -2.01 10.74 0.26
CA ILE A 22 -2.48 10.13 1.51
C ILE A 22 -1.40 9.25 2.13
N PHE A 23 -0.81 8.32 1.36
CA PHE A 23 0.19 7.41 1.89
C PHE A 23 1.54 8.11 2.11
N GLY A 24 1.86 9.12 1.30
CA GLY A 24 3.02 9.99 1.51
C GLY A 24 2.89 10.83 2.78
N PHE A 25 1.68 11.33 3.10
CA PHE A 25 1.40 12.00 4.36
C PHE A 25 1.69 11.08 5.54
N PHE A 26 1.11 9.88 5.59
CA PHE A 26 1.40 8.93 6.67
C PHE A 26 2.88 8.58 6.76
N PHE A 27 3.52 8.27 5.63
CA PHE A 27 4.96 7.98 5.59
C PHE A 27 5.79 9.07 6.27
N VAL A 28 5.58 10.35 5.91
CA VAL A 28 6.31 11.47 6.53
C VAL A 28 5.94 11.64 8.00
N SER A 29 4.65 11.53 8.32
CA SER A 29 4.13 11.70 9.67
C SER A 29 4.68 10.65 10.65
N PHE A 30 4.99 9.43 10.19
CA PHE A 30 5.61 8.42 11.04
C PHE A 30 6.99 8.82 11.56
N PHE A 31 7.76 9.61 10.80
CA PHE A 31 9.05 10.13 11.27
C PHE A 31 8.89 11.41 12.06
N PHE A 32 7.95 12.28 11.65
CA PHE A 32 7.75 13.57 12.31
C PHE A 32 7.16 13.44 13.71
N SER A 33 6.22 12.51 13.91
CA SER A 33 5.53 12.35 15.21
C SER A 33 6.49 12.03 16.37
N PRO A 34 7.34 10.98 16.32
CA PRO A 34 8.30 10.71 17.40
C PRO A 34 9.35 11.81 17.55
N MET A 35 9.68 12.54 16.47
CA MET A 35 10.61 13.68 16.51
C MET A 35 10.01 14.90 17.22
N ALA A 36 8.70 15.11 17.10
CA ALA A 36 7.99 16.25 17.70
C ALA A 36 7.71 16.07 19.20
N LEU A 37 7.79 14.84 19.70
CA LEU A 37 7.60 14.53 21.11
C LEU A 37 8.87 14.80 21.94
N PRO A 38 8.74 15.04 23.26
CA PRO A 38 9.88 15.08 24.17
C PRO A 38 10.74 13.81 24.04
N THR A 39 12.03 13.93 24.37
CA THR A 39 12.94 12.79 24.36
C THR A 39 12.48 11.72 25.34
N ASP A 40 12.56 10.44 24.94
CA ASP A 40 12.20 9.28 25.76
C ASP A 40 10.74 9.30 26.29
N PHE A 41 9.82 9.92 25.55
CA PHE A 41 8.40 9.99 25.91
C PHE A 41 7.60 8.73 25.56
N VAL A 42 7.87 8.11 24.41
CA VAL A 42 7.17 6.90 23.94
C VAL A 42 8.01 5.67 24.23
N PRO A 43 7.55 4.78 25.14
CA PRO A 43 8.32 3.61 25.54
C PRO A 43 8.28 2.51 24.48
N ASP A 44 8.96 1.40 24.78
CA ASP A 44 8.85 0.15 24.02
C ASP A 44 7.42 -0.41 24.05
N LEU A 45 6.76 -0.38 22.91
CA LEU A 45 5.40 -0.87 22.71
C LEU A 45 5.40 -2.34 22.26
N ASP A 46 4.30 -3.03 22.53
CA ASP A 46 3.97 -4.35 21.97
C ASP A 46 2.44 -4.46 21.89
N ALA A 47 1.90 -4.40 20.67
CA ALA A 47 0.47 -4.33 20.40
C ALA A 47 -0.01 -5.51 19.53
N ARG A 48 -1.32 -5.64 19.43
CA ARG A 48 -2.01 -6.54 18.50
C ARG A 48 -2.44 -5.74 17.28
N ALA A 49 -2.14 -6.25 16.09
CA ALA A 49 -2.68 -5.62 14.88
C ALA A 49 -4.21 -5.71 14.85
N ASN A 50 -4.86 -4.65 14.33
CA ASN A 50 -6.31 -4.46 14.25
C ASN A 50 -6.99 -4.33 15.62
N ALA A 51 -6.29 -3.80 16.64
CA ALA A 51 -6.82 -3.51 17.97
C ALA A 51 -6.36 -2.13 18.46
N LEU A 52 -6.97 -1.63 19.53
CA LEU A 52 -6.48 -0.44 20.23
C LEU A 52 -5.95 -0.89 21.59
N ASP A 53 -4.63 -0.90 21.75
CA ASP A 53 -3.95 -1.40 22.93
C ASP A 53 -3.36 -0.27 23.79
N TYR A 54 -3.17 0.92 23.20
CA TYR A 54 -2.54 2.08 23.84
C TYR A 54 -3.40 3.34 23.77
N MET A 55 -4.71 3.22 23.61
CA MET A 55 -5.59 4.40 23.59
C MET A 55 -5.64 5.08 24.95
N THR A 56 -5.76 4.30 26.02
CA THR A 56 -5.82 4.80 27.40
C THR A 56 -4.77 4.11 28.26
N GLU A 57 -4.38 4.73 29.37
CA GLU A 57 -3.47 4.11 30.33
C GLU A 57 -4.11 2.90 31.03
N ASP A 58 -5.42 2.96 31.24
CA ASP A 58 -6.22 1.96 31.94
C ASP A 58 -7.57 1.69 31.25
N GLY A 59 -8.14 0.51 31.51
CA GLY A 59 -9.48 0.13 31.06
C GLY A 59 -9.52 -0.71 29.79
N LEU A 60 -10.53 -0.48 28.94
CA LEU A 60 -10.86 -1.37 27.81
C LEU A 60 -9.84 -1.32 26.67
N TYR A 61 -9.12 -0.21 26.51
CA TYR A 61 -8.22 0.06 25.39
C TYR A 61 -6.77 0.31 25.86
N SER A 62 -6.38 -0.39 26.92
CA SER A 62 -5.08 -0.26 27.58
C SER A 62 -4.33 -1.58 27.68
N SER A 63 -4.72 -2.62 26.93
CA SER A 63 -4.10 -3.95 27.06
C SER A 63 -2.60 -3.97 26.74
N GLY A 64 -2.09 -2.98 26.01
CA GLY A 64 -0.66 -2.80 25.77
C GLY A 64 0.12 -2.32 27.02
N ASN A 65 -0.58 -1.82 28.04
CA ASN A 65 -0.02 -1.36 29.31
C ASN A 65 -0.05 -2.44 30.42
N ASP A 66 -0.62 -3.62 30.15
CA ASP A 66 -0.77 -4.67 31.15
C ASP A 66 0.61 -5.16 31.67
N GLY A 67 0.84 -4.99 32.98
CA GLY A 67 2.08 -5.41 33.63
C GLY A 67 3.31 -4.54 33.32
N LYS A 68 3.12 -3.37 32.69
CA LYS A 68 4.17 -2.37 32.45
C LYS A 68 4.25 -1.39 33.61
N GLU A 69 5.47 -1.04 34.03
CA GLU A 69 5.70 0.00 35.05
C GLU A 69 5.45 1.40 34.49
N GLU A 70 5.90 1.65 33.26
CA GLU A 70 5.63 2.88 32.52
C GLU A 70 4.48 2.65 31.54
N LYS A 71 3.39 3.39 31.73
CA LYS A 71 2.21 3.33 30.87
C LYS A 71 2.28 4.38 29.78
N PHE A 72 1.64 4.08 28.65
CA PHE A 72 1.52 4.99 27.52
C PHE A 72 0.08 5.05 27.02
N ALA A 73 -0.38 6.27 26.73
CA ALA A 73 -1.68 6.52 26.15
C ALA A 73 -1.58 7.54 25.02
N TRP A 74 -1.81 7.11 23.77
CA TRP A 74 -1.75 8.03 22.64
C TRP A 74 -2.87 9.08 22.68
N SER A 75 -3.94 8.88 23.46
CA SER A 75 -5.02 9.86 23.61
C SER A 75 -4.64 11.08 24.46
N GLU A 76 -3.53 11.00 25.21
CA GLU A 76 -2.99 12.10 26.00
C GLU A 76 -2.03 12.99 25.19
N LEU A 77 -1.66 12.54 24.00
CA LEU A 77 -0.85 13.30 23.07
C LEU A 77 -1.65 14.44 22.42
N ASP A 78 -0.95 15.36 21.77
CA ASP A 78 -1.61 16.35 20.92
C ASP A 78 -2.36 15.66 19.76
N LEU A 79 -3.36 16.36 19.19
CA LEU A 79 -4.25 15.79 18.19
C LEU A 79 -3.51 15.17 17.00
N PHE A 80 -2.41 15.79 16.55
CA PHE A 80 -1.68 15.28 15.39
C PHE A 80 -0.88 14.03 15.75
N THR A 81 -0.02 14.09 16.77
CA THR A 81 0.82 12.95 17.12
C THR A 81 -0.03 11.78 17.64
N GLY A 82 -1.03 12.06 18.46
CA GLY A 82 -2.01 11.08 18.93
C GLY A 82 -2.74 10.39 17.78
N PHE A 83 -3.14 11.11 16.72
CA PHE A 83 -3.74 10.49 15.54
C PHE A 83 -2.79 9.53 14.81
N ILE A 84 -1.51 9.88 14.71
CA ILE A 84 -0.52 9.01 14.04
C ILE A 84 -0.20 7.77 14.89
N TYR A 85 -0.07 7.91 16.20
CA TYR A 85 0.09 6.77 17.11
C TYR A 85 -1.17 5.90 17.19
N ALA A 86 -2.37 6.48 17.17
CA ALA A 86 -3.62 5.73 17.08
C ALA A 86 -3.71 4.92 15.78
N PHE A 87 -3.29 5.52 14.65
CA PHE A 87 -3.22 4.83 13.38
C PHE A 87 -2.26 3.64 13.46
N GLY A 88 -1.11 3.84 14.09
CA GLY A 88 -0.10 2.81 14.32
C GLY A 88 -0.61 1.66 15.19
N ASP A 89 -1.12 1.98 16.38
CA ASP A 89 -1.76 1.07 17.34
C ASP A 89 -2.83 0.20 16.65
N PHE A 90 -3.70 0.82 15.85
CA PHE A 90 -4.74 0.09 15.13
C PHE A 90 -4.21 -0.85 14.05
N ASN A 91 -3.19 -0.49 13.28
CA ASN A 91 -2.81 -1.26 12.08
C ASN A 91 -1.59 -2.17 12.29
N CYS A 92 -0.71 -1.83 13.22
CA CYS A 92 0.58 -2.47 13.42
C CYS A 92 0.57 -3.32 14.69
N HIS A 93 1.54 -4.22 14.79
CA HIS A 93 1.80 -4.93 16.05
C HIS A 93 2.71 -4.11 16.99
N ASN A 94 3.20 -2.94 16.56
CA ASN A 94 4.05 -2.02 17.33
C ASN A 94 5.20 -2.66 18.11
N LYS A 95 5.74 -3.78 17.63
CA LYS A 95 6.83 -4.49 18.29
C LYS A 95 8.09 -3.65 18.31
N ALA A 96 8.60 -3.36 19.50
CA ALA A 96 9.81 -2.57 19.71
C ALA A 96 11.00 -3.10 18.90
N GLU A 97 11.24 -4.42 18.89
CA GLU A 97 12.39 -5.01 18.21
C GLU A 97 12.36 -4.87 16.67
N ARG A 98 11.20 -4.49 16.11
CA ARG A 98 10.94 -4.35 14.67
C ARG A 98 10.78 -2.89 14.25
N SER A 99 10.86 -1.98 15.20
CA SER A 99 10.63 -0.56 15.04
C SER A 99 11.95 0.19 15.14
N TRP A 100 11.98 1.39 14.58
CA TRP A 100 13.07 2.33 14.86
C TRP A 100 12.66 3.28 15.96
N GLU A 101 13.64 3.90 16.58
CA GLU A 101 13.45 4.99 17.52
C GLU A 101 13.98 6.29 16.92
N ILE A 102 13.28 7.39 17.21
CA ILE A 102 13.70 8.74 16.86
C ILE A 102 13.53 9.59 18.11
N ASN A 103 14.59 10.30 18.52
CA ASN A 103 14.58 11.08 19.77
C ASN A 103 14.26 10.21 21.01
N GLY A 104 14.67 8.94 21.02
CA GLY A 104 14.35 7.99 22.10
C GLY A 104 12.88 7.54 22.14
N ASN A 105 12.07 7.98 21.18
CA ASN A 105 10.67 7.57 21.05
C ASN A 105 10.53 6.45 20.04
N GLN A 106 9.90 5.34 20.42
CA GLN A 106 9.55 4.30 19.45
C GLN A 106 8.66 4.89 18.35
N MET A 107 8.96 4.56 17.10
CA MET A 107 8.14 4.96 15.95
C MET A 107 6.71 4.41 16.06
N PRO A 108 5.69 5.12 15.50
CA PRO A 108 4.30 4.71 15.55
C PRO A 108 3.98 3.38 14.85
N VAL A 109 4.86 2.93 13.94
CA VAL A 109 4.70 1.69 13.19
C VAL A 109 6.06 1.01 13.01
N CYS A 110 6.04 -0.30 12.75
CA CYS A 110 7.26 -1.05 12.50
C CYS A 110 7.93 -0.66 11.16
N THR A 111 9.22 -0.98 11.03
CA THR A 111 10.03 -0.65 9.84
C THR A 111 9.49 -1.28 8.54
N ARG A 112 8.73 -2.37 8.63
CA ARG A 112 8.05 -2.97 7.47
C ARG A 112 6.92 -2.10 6.95
N ASP A 113 6.11 -1.54 7.84
CA ASP A 113 4.98 -0.70 7.46
C ASP A 113 5.48 0.63 6.88
N ILE A 114 6.58 1.18 7.40
CA ILE A 114 7.30 2.30 6.76
C ILE A 114 7.59 2.00 5.29
N GLY A 115 8.11 0.81 5.01
CA GLY A 115 8.34 0.35 3.64
C GLY A 115 7.05 0.25 2.82
N MET A 116 6.00 -0.37 3.37
CA MET A 116 4.72 -0.51 2.69
C MET A 116 4.09 0.83 2.33
N PHE A 117 4.04 1.79 3.25
CA PHE A 117 3.47 3.12 3.01
C PHE A 117 4.25 3.90 1.96
N LEU A 118 5.59 3.87 2.03
CA LEU A 118 6.44 4.44 0.98
C LEU A 118 6.17 3.78 -0.38
N GLY A 119 6.10 2.46 -0.41
CA GLY A 119 5.81 1.69 -1.61
C GLY A 119 4.45 2.04 -2.21
N ILE A 120 3.39 2.12 -1.40
CA ILE A 120 2.04 2.48 -1.86
C ILE A 120 2.03 3.91 -2.44
N ALA A 121 2.71 4.85 -1.78
CA ALA A 121 2.86 6.21 -2.29
C ALA A 121 3.54 6.20 -3.67
N ILE A 122 4.67 5.49 -3.81
CA ILE A 122 5.38 5.33 -5.09
C ILE A 122 4.47 4.68 -6.14
N GLY A 123 3.73 3.63 -5.80
CA GLY A 123 2.77 2.96 -6.69
C GLY A 123 1.69 3.90 -7.21
N GLY A 124 1.10 4.70 -6.32
CA GLY A 124 0.15 5.76 -6.68
C GLY A 124 0.76 6.81 -7.60
N PHE A 125 1.98 7.26 -7.30
CA PHE A 125 2.71 8.22 -8.14
C PHE A 125 2.98 7.66 -9.54
N VAL A 126 3.50 6.43 -9.64
CA VAL A 126 3.74 5.73 -10.91
C VAL A 126 2.45 5.60 -11.71
N PHE A 127 1.35 5.20 -11.06
CA PHE A 127 0.04 5.10 -11.70
C PHE A 127 -0.45 6.46 -12.19
N SER A 128 -0.28 7.54 -11.43
CA SER A 128 -0.64 8.89 -11.87
C SER A 128 0.09 9.30 -13.15
N ARG A 129 1.34 8.82 -13.34
CA ARG A 129 2.13 9.13 -14.53
C ARG A 129 1.77 8.25 -15.72
N ARG A 130 1.47 6.97 -15.50
CA ARG A 130 1.44 5.96 -16.59
C ARG A 130 0.14 5.15 -16.69
N GLY A 131 -0.72 5.17 -15.69
CA GLY A 131 -1.97 4.41 -15.64
C GLY A 131 -3.05 4.99 -16.55
N TYR A 132 -3.89 4.09 -17.07
CA TYR A 132 -5.05 4.36 -17.92
C TYR A 132 -6.16 3.36 -17.59
N ASN A 133 -7.40 3.84 -17.47
CA ASN A 133 -8.59 3.00 -17.37
C ASN A 133 -8.73 2.16 -18.64
N ARG A 134 -8.63 0.83 -18.52
CA ARG A 134 -8.86 -0.12 -19.62
C ARG A 134 -10.01 -1.07 -19.31
N TRP A 135 -11.06 -0.56 -18.67
CA TRP A 135 -12.30 -1.26 -18.32
C TRP A 135 -12.16 -2.30 -17.21
N THR A 136 -11.23 -3.26 -17.33
CA THR A 136 -10.96 -4.25 -16.28
C THR A 136 -9.83 -3.79 -15.36
N ILE A 137 -9.83 -4.27 -14.11
CA ILE A 137 -8.76 -3.98 -13.14
C ILE A 137 -7.42 -4.47 -13.68
N LYS A 138 -7.37 -5.70 -14.20
CA LYS A 138 -6.18 -6.31 -14.81
C LYS A 138 -5.58 -5.45 -15.91
N ASP A 139 -6.39 -5.07 -16.91
CA ASP A 139 -5.91 -4.30 -18.06
C ASP A 139 -5.50 -2.88 -17.64
N THR A 140 -6.17 -2.33 -16.62
CA THR A 140 -5.82 -1.05 -16.00
C THR A 140 -4.51 -1.13 -15.22
N CYS A 141 -4.24 -2.22 -14.49
CA CYS A 141 -2.94 -2.48 -13.85
C CYS A 141 -1.82 -2.57 -14.90
N LEU A 142 -2.01 -3.39 -15.93
CA LEU A 142 -1.00 -3.56 -17.00
C LEU A 142 -0.77 -2.29 -17.81
N SER A 143 -1.71 -1.34 -17.80
CA SER A 143 -1.59 -0.08 -18.55
C SER A 143 -0.38 0.78 -18.17
N ILE A 144 0.22 0.56 -17.00
CA ILE A 144 1.44 1.27 -16.59
C ILE A 144 2.63 0.97 -17.50
N PHE A 145 2.62 -0.18 -18.18
CA PHE A 145 3.67 -0.59 -19.11
C PHE A 145 3.44 0.01 -20.51
N PRO A 146 4.52 0.20 -21.29
CA PRO A 146 4.40 0.58 -22.69
C PRO A 146 3.67 -0.48 -23.51
N ASP A 147 2.80 -0.06 -24.43
CA ASP A 147 1.95 -0.98 -25.19
C ASP A 147 2.74 -1.96 -26.07
N HIS A 148 3.91 -1.55 -26.57
CA HIS A 148 4.78 -2.42 -27.37
C HIS A 148 5.36 -3.60 -26.57
N TRP A 149 5.51 -3.50 -25.24
CA TRP A 149 5.88 -4.63 -24.38
C TRP A 149 4.72 -5.62 -24.22
N LEU A 150 3.50 -5.09 -24.22
CA LEU A 150 2.27 -5.85 -24.00
C LEU A 150 1.74 -6.49 -25.29
N SER A 151 2.18 -6.05 -26.47
CA SER A 151 1.65 -6.50 -27.77
C SER A 151 1.57 -8.02 -27.91
N LYS A 152 2.65 -8.75 -27.59
CA LYS A 152 2.68 -10.23 -27.69
C LYS A 152 1.78 -10.88 -26.63
N ILE A 153 1.76 -10.34 -25.41
CA ILE A 153 0.95 -10.84 -24.29
C ILE A 153 -0.53 -10.76 -24.64
N TYR A 154 -0.97 -9.62 -25.18
CA TYR A 154 -2.36 -9.38 -25.55
C TYR A 154 -2.78 -10.23 -26.75
N ARG A 155 -1.96 -10.33 -27.81
CA ARG A 155 -2.25 -11.16 -28.99
C ARG A 155 -2.38 -12.65 -28.64
N LYS A 156 -1.55 -13.15 -27.72
CA LYS A 156 -1.61 -14.55 -27.25
C LYS A 156 -2.59 -14.78 -26.09
N ASN A 157 -3.36 -13.76 -25.69
CA ASN A 157 -4.28 -13.79 -24.55
C ASN A 157 -3.63 -14.21 -23.20
N PHE A 158 -2.34 -13.94 -23.00
CA PHE A 158 -1.62 -14.23 -21.75
C PHE A 158 -1.75 -13.12 -20.69
N ARG A 159 -2.61 -12.12 -20.92
CA ARG A 159 -2.80 -10.96 -20.02
C ARG A 159 -3.10 -11.34 -18.58
N THR A 160 -3.89 -12.39 -18.33
CA THR A 160 -4.22 -12.84 -16.97
C THR A 160 -3.00 -13.41 -16.27
N TYR A 161 -2.24 -14.28 -16.94
CA TYR A 161 -0.99 -14.82 -16.40
C TYR A 161 0.05 -13.74 -16.17
N ALA A 162 0.20 -12.78 -17.09
CA ALA A 162 1.11 -11.66 -16.92
C ALA A 162 0.77 -10.80 -15.69
N TRP A 163 -0.51 -10.49 -15.49
CA TRP A 163 -0.96 -9.72 -14.33
C TRP A 163 -0.74 -10.47 -13.01
N LEU A 164 -1.08 -11.76 -12.97
CA LEU A 164 -0.85 -12.60 -11.79
C LEU A 164 0.65 -12.72 -11.49
N LEU A 165 1.49 -12.99 -12.49
CA LEU A 165 2.94 -13.10 -12.34
C LEU A 165 3.54 -11.80 -11.79
N ILE A 166 3.20 -10.65 -12.37
CA ILE A 166 3.69 -9.34 -11.90
C ILE A 166 3.23 -9.05 -10.48
N GLY A 167 1.95 -9.34 -10.16
CA GLY A 167 1.43 -9.21 -8.80
C GLY A 167 2.17 -10.09 -7.80
N THR A 168 2.38 -11.36 -8.14
CA THR A 168 3.16 -12.30 -7.33
C THR A 168 4.58 -11.81 -7.11
N LEU A 169 5.25 -11.28 -8.14
CA LEU A 169 6.62 -10.76 -8.01
C LEU A 169 6.72 -9.59 -7.02
N PHE A 170 5.71 -8.72 -6.93
CA PHE A 170 5.68 -7.66 -5.91
C PHE A 170 5.43 -8.20 -4.49
N CYS A 171 4.62 -9.25 -4.35
CA CYS A 171 4.38 -9.88 -3.04
C CYS A 171 5.52 -10.80 -2.57
N LEU A 172 6.29 -11.35 -3.51
CA LEU A 172 7.24 -12.43 -3.26
C LEU A 172 8.30 -12.09 -2.20
N PRO A 173 8.95 -10.91 -2.20
CA PRO A 173 9.94 -10.58 -1.17
C PRO A 173 9.37 -10.60 0.24
N LEU A 174 8.17 -10.03 0.42
CA LEU A 174 7.47 -10.00 1.71
C LEU A 174 7.04 -11.39 2.16
N ILE A 175 6.50 -12.18 1.23
CA ILE A 175 6.08 -13.57 1.50
C ILE A 175 7.28 -14.40 1.92
N ILE A 176 8.39 -14.37 1.17
CA ILE A 176 9.60 -15.13 1.50
C ILE A 176 10.13 -14.71 2.87
N ASP A 177 10.33 -13.41 3.10
CA ASP A 177 10.85 -12.91 4.37
C ASP A 177 9.95 -13.28 5.56
N GLY A 178 8.63 -13.14 5.43
CA GLY A 178 7.67 -13.51 6.47
C GLY A 178 7.56 -15.02 6.71
N PHE A 179 7.48 -15.83 5.65
CA PHE A 179 7.38 -17.29 5.77
C PHE A 179 8.67 -17.93 6.25
N THR A 180 9.83 -17.46 5.80
CA THR A 180 11.12 -17.97 6.30
C THR A 180 11.27 -17.68 7.78
N GLN A 181 10.89 -16.48 8.23
CA GLN A 181 10.87 -16.15 9.65
C GLN A 181 9.87 -17.00 10.45
N LEU A 182 8.71 -17.34 9.87
CA LEU A 182 7.72 -18.22 10.52
C LEU A 182 8.22 -19.67 10.69
N LEU A 183 9.01 -20.17 9.75
CA LEU A 183 9.39 -21.59 9.67
C LEU A 183 10.79 -21.90 10.22
N THR A 184 11.61 -20.89 10.49
CA THR A 184 13.02 -21.07 10.86
C THR A 184 13.42 -20.15 12.01
N SER A 185 14.68 -20.26 12.47
CA SER A 185 15.27 -19.34 13.45
C SER A 185 15.74 -18.01 12.86
N TYR A 186 15.56 -17.79 11.55
CA TYR A 186 15.86 -16.51 10.92
C TYR A 186 14.91 -15.42 11.40
N GLU A 187 15.46 -14.29 11.83
CA GLU A 187 14.70 -13.09 12.17
C GLU A 187 15.01 -11.99 11.15
N SER A 188 13.96 -11.40 10.56
CA SER A 188 14.14 -10.29 9.64
C SER A 188 14.65 -9.07 10.39
N ASN A 189 15.70 -8.45 9.88
CA ASN A 189 16.29 -7.26 10.48
C ASN A 189 15.59 -5.97 10.00
N ASN A 190 15.82 -4.88 10.72
CA ASN A 190 15.19 -3.58 10.46
C ASN A 190 15.61 -2.92 9.14
N LEU A 191 16.56 -3.50 8.39
CA LEU A 191 16.90 -3.07 7.03
C LEU A 191 16.13 -3.86 5.95
N MET A 192 15.97 -5.17 6.14
CA MET A 192 15.26 -6.02 5.18
C MET A 192 13.74 -5.82 5.21
N ARG A 193 13.18 -5.60 6.41
CA ARG A 193 11.75 -5.31 6.63
C ARG A 193 11.19 -4.18 5.75
N PRO A 194 11.81 -2.98 5.69
CA PRO A 194 11.30 -1.91 4.83
C PRO A 194 11.47 -2.24 3.34
N ILE A 195 12.55 -2.92 2.93
CA ILE A 195 12.79 -3.25 1.51
C ILE A 195 11.70 -4.18 0.98
N THR A 196 11.38 -5.24 1.73
CA THR A 196 10.31 -6.18 1.35
C THR A 196 8.94 -5.52 1.40
N GLY A 197 8.73 -4.60 2.36
CA GLY A 197 7.56 -3.74 2.44
C GLY A 197 7.38 -2.82 1.23
N VAL A 198 8.43 -2.14 0.75
CA VAL A 198 8.37 -1.24 -0.42
C VAL A 198 7.94 -1.99 -1.68
N ALA A 199 8.51 -3.18 -1.93
CA ALA A 199 8.14 -3.98 -3.09
C ALA A 199 6.65 -4.32 -3.08
N PHE A 200 6.14 -4.84 -1.96
CA PHE A 200 4.71 -5.13 -1.79
C PHE A 200 3.86 -3.86 -1.96
N GLY A 201 4.26 -2.76 -1.30
CA GLY A 201 3.55 -1.49 -1.33
C GLY A 201 3.38 -0.93 -2.74
N ILE A 202 4.42 -1.00 -3.59
CA ILE A 202 4.34 -0.52 -4.99
C ILE A 202 3.26 -1.28 -5.75
N GLY A 203 3.28 -2.62 -5.69
CA GLY A 203 2.27 -3.46 -6.33
C GLY A 203 0.87 -3.17 -5.81
N PHE A 204 0.72 -3.04 -4.50
CA PHE A 204 -0.56 -2.77 -3.86
C PHE A 204 -1.11 -1.38 -4.20
N GLY A 205 -0.27 -0.34 -4.22
CA GLY A 205 -0.65 1.01 -4.62
C GLY A 205 -1.13 1.09 -6.08
N ILE A 206 -0.46 0.37 -6.99
CA ILE A 206 -0.91 0.24 -8.39
C ILE A 206 -2.27 -0.47 -8.46
N LEU A 207 -2.46 -1.55 -7.71
CA LEU A 207 -3.72 -2.30 -7.68
C LEU A 207 -4.88 -1.46 -7.15
N ILE A 208 -4.67 -0.70 -6.06
CA ILE A 208 -5.67 0.23 -5.51
C ILE A 208 -6.02 1.28 -6.57
N ALA A 209 -5.00 1.94 -7.15
CA ALA A 209 -5.21 2.97 -8.16
C ALA A 209 -5.99 2.45 -9.37
N ALA A 210 -5.65 1.24 -9.84
CA ALA A 210 -6.35 0.57 -10.92
C ALA A 210 -7.79 0.23 -10.56
N THR A 211 -8.05 -0.28 -9.34
CA THR A 211 -9.39 -0.60 -8.85
C THR A 211 -10.32 0.62 -8.84
N TYR A 212 -9.81 1.78 -8.40
CA TYR A 212 -10.60 3.02 -8.42
C TYR A 212 -10.77 3.64 -9.81
N SER A 213 -9.85 3.33 -10.73
CA SER A 213 -9.79 3.89 -12.09
C SER A 213 -10.52 3.05 -13.14
N ALA A 214 -10.57 1.72 -12.98
CA ALA A 214 -11.22 0.78 -13.89
C ALA A 214 -12.75 0.98 -13.87
N ARG A 215 -13.25 1.85 -14.75
CA ARG A 215 -14.64 2.29 -14.75
C ARG A 215 -15.24 2.16 -16.16
N PRO A 216 -16.10 1.16 -16.39
CA PRO A 216 -16.77 0.93 -17.67
C PRO A 216 -17.59 2.11 -18.19
N LYS A 217 -18.22 2.87 -17.27
CA LYS A 217 -19.14 3.98 -17.60
C LYS A 217 -18.57 5.11 -18.46
N PHE A 218 -17.24 5.17 -18.62
CA PHE A 218 -16.58 6.18 -19.46
C PHE A 218 -16.46 5.76 -20.92
N PHE A 219 -16.85 4.54 -21.24
CA PHE A 219 -16.88 3.98 -22.58
C PHE A 219 -18.34 3.68 -22.95
N LYS A 220 -18.73 3.89 -24.20
CA LYS A 220 -20.10 3.54 -24.63
C LYS A 220 -20.29 2.04 -24.71
N SER A 221 -19.25 1.30 -25.05
CA SER A 221 -19.24 -0.17 -25.10
C SER A 221 -17.83 -0.72 -24.85
N ALA A 222 -17.75 -2.02 -24.53
CA ALA A 222 -16.47 -2.68 -24.31
C ALA A 222 -15.56 -2.60 -25.55
N GLY A 223 -16.13 -2.57 -26.76
CA GLY A 223 -15.41 -2.45 -28.02
C GLY A 223 -14.74 -1.10 -28.27
N GLU A 224 -15.08 -0.05 -27.54
CA GLU A 224 -14.41 1.25 -27.64
C GLU A 224 -13.06 1.29 -26.91
N VAL A 225 -12.81 0.34 -26.01
CA VAL A 225 -11.57 0.28 -25.24
C VAL A 225 -10.43 -0.13 -26.16
N GLN A 226 -9.44 0.75 -26.31
CA GLN A 226 -8.22 0.44 -27.06
C GLN A 226 -7.24 -0.34 -26.17
N LEU A 227 -6.91 -1.56 -26.61
CA LEU A 227 -5.91 -2.41 -25.99
C LEU A 227 -4.64 -2.48 -26.85
N PRO A 228 -3.50 -2.94 -26.29
CA PRO A 228 -2.27 -3.13 -27.05
C PRO A 228 -2.48 -3.94 -28.33
N SER A 229 -1.76 -3.58 -29.39
CA SER A 229 -1.93 -4.14 -30.75
C SER A 229 -3.26 -3.82 -31.45
N GLY A 230 -4.01 -2.82 -30.99
CA GLY A 230 -5.28 -2.43 -31.61
C GLY A 230 -6.43 -3.41 -31.32
N LEU A 231 -6.24 -4.33 -30.37
CA LEU A 231 -7.30 -5.24 -29.93
C LEU A 231 -8.39 -4.47 -29.17
N ARG A 232 -9.60 -5.03 -29.18
CA ARG A 232 -10.79 -4.51 -28.53
C ARG A 232 -11.51 -5.64 -27.80
N PHE A 233 -12.37 -5.31 -26.84
CA PHE A 233 -13.27 -6.31 -26.28
C PHE A 233 -14.44 -6.55 -27.23
N GLU A 234 -14.86 -7.80 -27.31
CA GLU A 234 -16.07 -8.22 -28.00
C GLU A 234 -16.93 -8.97 -26.97
N LEU A 235 -18.20 -8.59 -26.86
CA LEU A 235 -19.15 -9.35 -26.04
C LEU A 235 -19.51 -10.60 -26.84
N VAL A 236 -19.54 -11.76 -26.18
CA VAL A 236 -20.05 -12.97 -26.80
C VAL A 236 -21.55 -12.74 -27.02
N ASN A 237 -21.98 -12.74 -28.28
CA ASN A 237 -23.41 -12.82 -28.58
C ASN A 237 -23.81 -14.26 -28.23
N GLU A 238 -24.63 -14.44 -27.20
CA GLU A 238 -25.34 -15.70 -27.01
C GLU A 238 -26.29 -15.83 -28.21
N GLU A 239 -26.02 -16.77 -29.11
CA GLU A 239 -26.98 -17.17 -30.13
C GLU A 239 -28.21 -17.74 -29.39
N GLU A 240 -29.35 -17.06 -29.50
CA GLU A 240 -30.66 -17.50 -29.00
C GLU A 240 -31.11 -18.84 -29.61
#